data_AF-A0A0G2HKN5-F1
#
_entry.id   AF-A0A0G2HKN5-F1
#
_cell.length_a   1.000
_cell.length_b   1.000
_cell.length_c   1.000
_cell.angle_alpha   90.00
_cell.angle_beta   90.00
_cell.angle_gamma   90.00
#
_symmetry.space_group_name_H-M   'P 1'
#
loop_
_entity.id
_entity.type
_entity.pdbx_description
1 polymer ?
#
loop_
_entity_poly.entity_id
_entity_poly.type
_entity_poly.pdbx_seq_one_letter_code
_entity_poly.pdbx_strand_id
1 'polypeptide(L)'
;MGLIIAAPRSGSGKTLLGLCLAAALRQRGLTIQTFKVGPDYLDPQLLGALSGRPCRNLDPLLCGESWLRAAFHHWGRATDACLVEGVMGLYDGLGPSQEGSTAHVARLLNLPLLFVVDAGRQGPSIRALVAGFRQQAPGLPWCGVVLNGVGSPRHRHLLTAALEPTGLPVRGSLPRSSAMALPSRHLGLLPPGEIHHFQTRCDQLAAMAERHLDLARLLPHLQASRGTPGPSPFLATSTTDAQPTPNQPRRSSAPGPLLAVAQDQAFCFLYPEQREWLEYCGARTHTWSPLADEPLPEGTAALVLPGGYPELHGATLAQATRSLRALQLAHDRGLPIYAECGGMLLLLRTLHDPDNRPWPMAGILPGAARHGALQLGYRRALACGASPVVRPREQVVGHEFHHWQWAPEPADDAKAVSTLHTLWQLSGWGVPTRTEGLAHGSLHASWLHLHWSGQPQAPQRLVAAARAVQRRSGVTIGD
;
A
#
# COMPACT_ATOMS: atom_id res chain seq x y z
N MET A 1 12.23 -7.79 -19.03
CA MET A 1 11.86 -8.88 -18.10
C MET A 1 11.87 -8.32 -16.68
N GLY A 2 11.52 -9.11 -15.67
CA GLY A 2 11.53 -8.74 -14.26
C GLY A 2 11.42 -10.00 -13.43
N LEU A 3 11.87 -9.99 -12.19
CA LEU A 3 11.87 -11.17 -11.33
C LEU A 3 10.76 -11.08 -10.30
N ILE A 4 10.02 -12.15 -10.03
CA ILE A 4 9.09 -12.22 -8.90
C ILE A 4 9.61 -13.14 -7.79
N ILE A 5 9.64 -12.64 -6.56
CA ILE A 5 9.99 -13.41 -5.37
C ILE A 5 8.70 -13.99 -4.76
N ALA A 6 8.68 -15.29 -4.53
CA ALA A 6 7.59 -15.97 -3.85
C ALA A 6 8.10 -16.86 -2.71
N ALA A 7 7.21 -17.32 -1.84
CA ALA A 7 7.53 -18.18 -0.71
C ALA A 7 6.41 -19.17 -0.40
N PRO A 8 6.66 -20.23 0.40
CA PRO A 8 5.60 -21.11 0.87
C PRO A 8 4.58 -20.42 1.78
N ARG A 9 5.02 -19.42 2.55
CA ARG A 9 4.21 -18.69 3.54
C ARG A 9 4.80 -17.33 3.87
N SER A 10 4.05 -16.51 4.61
CA SER A 10 4.58 -15.31 5.26
C SER A 10 5.74 -15.63 6.21
N GLY A 11 6.72 -14.72 6.30
CA GLY A 11 7.89 -14.87 7.18
C GLY A 11 9.02 -15.75 6.64
N SER A 12 8.93 -16.33 5.43
CA SER A 12 10.03 -17.12 4.87
C SER A 12 11.25 -16.31 4.39
N GLY A 13 11.16 -14.98 4.37
CA GLY A 13 12.27 -14.08 3.97
C GLY A 13 12.14 -13.42 2.60
N LYS A 14 10.92 -13.29 2.04
CA LYS A 14 10.67 -12.57 0.77
C LYS A 14 11.22 -11.14 0.82
N THR A 15 10.81 -10.39 1.84
CA THR A 15 11.21 -9.01 2.04
C THR A 15 12.72 -8.89 2.22
N LEU A 16 13.33 -9.72 3.08
CA LEU A 16 14.79 -9.73 3.24
C LEU A 16 15.52 -9.95 1.91
N LEU A 17 15.10 -10.96 1.13
CA LEU A 17 15.69 -11.25 -0.18
C LEU A 17 15.48 -10.09 -1.16
N GLY A 18 14.29 -9.48 -1.17
CA GLY A 18 13.96 -8.34 -2.01
C GLY A 18 14.84 -7.12 -1.71
N LEU A 19 15.00 -6.80 -0.43
CA LEU A 19 15.87 -5.72 0.05
C LEU A 19 17.34 -5.99 -0.27
N CYS A 20 17.82 -7.23 -0.12
CA CYS A 20 19.16 -7.64 -0.54
C CYS A 20 19.42 -7.42 -2.03
N LEU A 21 18.52 -7.87 -2.89
CA LEU A 21 18.67 -7.71 -4.33
C LEU A 21 18.60 -6.24 -4.75
N ALA A 22 17.67 -5.46 -4.18
CA ALA A 22 17.57 -4.03 -4.44
C ALA A 22 18.84 -3.27 -4.01
N ALA A 23 19.36 -3.57 -2.82
CA ALA A 23 20.60 -2.97 -2.31
C ALA A 23 21.81 -3.31 -3.18
N ALA A 24 21.98 -4.57 -3.57
CA ALA A 24 23.09 -5.01 -4.43
C ALA A 24 23.05 -4.36 -5.82
N LEU A 25 21.88 -4.31 -6.44
CA LEU A 25 21.69 -3.67 -7.75
C LEU A 25 22.08 -2.20 -7.71
N ARG A 26 21.69 -1.48 -6.65
CA ARG A 26 22.07 -0.08 -6.48
C ARG A 26 23.54 0.11 -6.21
N GLN A 27 24.17 -0.75 -5.41
CA GLN A 27 25.62 -0.71 -5.19
C GLN A 27 26.39 -0.92 -6.51
N ARG A 28 25.82 -1.68 -7.44
CA ARG A 28 26.33 -1.86 -8.82
C ARG A 28 25.98 -0.71 -9.77
N GLY A 29 25.37 0.37 -9.28
CA GLY A 29 24.97 1.54 -10.07
C GLY A 29 23.76 1.32 -10.98
N LEU A 30 23.03 0.21 -10.83
CA LEU A 30 21.84 -0.08 -11.64
C LEU A 30 20.60 0.57 -11.04
N THR A 31 19.75 1.09 -11.90
CA THR A 31 18.43 1.58 -11.49
C THR A 31 17.42 0.44 -11.44
N ILE A 32 16.61 0.40 -10.39
CA ILE A 32 15.62 -0.67 -10.17
C ILE A 32 14.23 -0.07 -9.94
N GLN A 33 13.21 -0.69 -10.54
CA GLN A 33 11.82 -0.48 -10.18
C GLN A 33 11.37 -1.66 -9.33
N THR A 34 10.94 -1.37 -8.12
CA THR A 34 10.35 -2.37 -7.22
C THR A 34 8.83 -2.34 -7.32
N PHE A 35 8.23 -3.51 -7.14
CA PHE A 35 6.80 -3.71 -7.11
C PHE A 35 6.44 -4.63 -5.95
N LYS A 36 5.23 -4.49 -5.43
CA LYS A 36 4.69 -5.33 -4.37
C LYS A 36 3.32 -5.86 -4.77
N VAL A 37 3.14 -7.17 -4.67
CA VAL A 37 1.83 -7.80 -4.76
C VAL A 37 1.08 -7.61 -3.44
N GLY A 38 -0.24 -7.40 -3.54
CA GLY A 38 -1.15 -7.36 -2.40
C GLY A 38 -1.28 -5.99 -1.71
N PRO A 39 -2.11 -5.89 -0.67
CA PRO A 39 -2.54 -4.65 -0.06
C PRO A 39 -1.59 -4.23 1.07
N ASP A 40 -0.31 -4.07 0.76
CA ASP A 40 0.76 -3.74 1.71
C ASP A 40 1.18 -2.27 1.59
N TYR A 41 1.62 -1.68 2.70
CA TYR A 41 2.13 -0.31 2.77
C TYR A 41 3.57 -0.23 3.27
N LEU A 42 4.05 -1.20 4.04
CA LEU A 42 5.32 -1.09 4.80
C LEU A 42 6.48 -1.71 4.03
N ASP A 43 6.28 -2.91 3.48
CA ASP A 43 7.27 -3.55 2.60
C ASP A 43 7.57 -2.66 1.38
N PRO A 44 6.57 -2.07 0.70
CA PRO A 44 6.79 -1.06 -0.35
C PRO A 44 7.62 0.14 0.07
N GLN A 45 7.45 0.66 1.29
CA GLN A 45 8.22 1.82 1.76
C GLN A 45 9.71 1.48 1.89
N LEU A 46 10.04 0.30 2.43
CA LEU A 46 11.42 -0.16 2.53
C LEU A 46 12.05 -0.42 1.17
N LEU A 47 11.34 -1.12 0.28
CA LEU A 47 11.76 -1.33 -1.10
C LEU A 47 11.91 -0.01 -1.86
N GLY A 48 11.05 0.97 -1.58
CA GLY A 48 11.05 2.27 -2.20
C GLY A 48 12.26 3.12 -1.78
N ALA A 49 12.50 3.20 -0.47
CA ALA A 49 13.68 3.88 0.08
C ALA A 49 14.98 3.26 -0.43
N LEU A 50 15.06 1.92 -0.46
CA LEU A 50 16.21 1.22 -1.00
C LEU A 50 16.36 1.44 -2.49
N SER A 51 15.32 1.34 -3.31
CA SER A 51 15.42 1.55 -4.77
C SER A 51 15.62 3.01 -5.18
N GLY A 52 15.28 3.96 -4.31
CA GLY A 52 15.31 5.40 -4.59
C GLY A 52 14.14 5.85 -5.46
N ARG A 53 13.10 5.02 -5.58
CA ARG A 53 11.89 5.26 -6.36
C ARG A 53 10.68 4.68 -5.62
N PRO A 54 9.46 5.18 -5.83
CA PRO A 54 8.28 4.57 -5.23
C PRO A 54 8.15 3.10 -5.65
N CYS A 55 7.96 2.20 -4.67
CA CYS A 55 7.56 0.83 -4.94
C CYS A 55 6.09 0.82 -5.36
N ARG A 56 5.77 0.12 -6.46
CA ARG A 56 4.45 0.17 -7.10
C ARG A 56 3.58 -1.01 -6.69
N ASN A 57 2.29 -0.76 -6.48
CA ASN A 57 1.35 -1.82 -6.13
C ASN A 57 0.93 -2.64 -7.37
N LEU A 58 0.92 -3.97 -7.26
CA LEU A 58 0.46 -4.92 -8.27
C LEU A 58 -0.57 -5.89 -7.69
N ASP A 59 -1.63 -5.35 -7.09
CA ASP A 59 -2.75 -6.12 -6.54
C ASP A 59 -3.94 -6.16 -7.51
N PRO A 60 -4.16 -7.26 -8.25
CA PRO A 60 -5.22 -7.31 -9.25
C PRO A 60 -6.63 -7.25 -8.63
N LEU A 61 -6.79 -7.55 -7.33
CA LEU A 61 -8.09 -7.42 -6.66
C LEU A 61 -8.45 -5.95 -6.39
N LEU A 62 -7.45 -5.12 -6.11
CA LEU A 62 -7.65 -3.70 -5.81
C LEU A 62 -7.62 -2.82 -7.05
N CYS A 63 -6.75 -3.11 -8.02
CA CYS A 63 -6.54 -2.25 -9.19
C CYS A 63 -6.99 -2.84 -10.53
N GLY A 64 -7.31 -4.14 -10.57
CA GLY A 64 -7.61 -4.85 -11.81
C GLY A 64 -6.37 -5.19 -12.65
N GLU A 65 -6.50 -6.20 -13.51
CA GLU A 65 -5.38 -6.71 -14.32
C GLU A 65 -4.89 -5.71 -15.38
N SER A 66 -5.78 -4.93 -15.97
CA SER A 66 -5.42 -3.92 -16.99
C SER A 66 -4.50 -2.85 -16.43
N TRP A 67 -4.83 -2.33 -15.25
CA TRP A 67 -3.94 -1.41 -14.52
C TRP A 67 -2.61 -2.09 -14.23
N LEU A 68 -2.64 -3.29 -13.64
CA LEU A 68 -1.45 -4.01 -13.20
C LEU A 68 -0.45 -4.20 -14.36
N ARG A 69 -0.93 -4.63 -15.53
CA ARG A 69 -0.11 -4.80 -16.73
C ARG A 69 0.49 -3.47 -17.20
N ALA A 70 -0.34 -2.43 -17.29
CA ALA A 70 0.10 -1.10 -17.72
C ALA A 70 1.12 -0.50 -16.74
N ALA A 71 0.86 -0.59 -15.43
CA ALA A 71 1.73 -0.17 -14.36
C ALA A 71 3.11 -0.83 -14.44
N PHE A 72 3.14 -2.17 -14.53
CA PHE A 72 4.39 -2.92 -14.63
C PHE A 72 5.22 -2.50 -15.84
N HIS A 73 4.59 -2.36 -17.01
CA HIS A 73 5.30 -1.96 -18.23
C HIS A 73 5.66 -0.48 -18.27
N HIS A 74 4.84 0.40 -17.71
CA HIS A 74 5.09 1.83 -17.70
C HIS A 74 6.31 2.16 -16.84
N TRP A 75 6.28 1.78 -15.56
CA TRP A 75 7.37 2.06 -14.63
C TRP A 75 8.57 1.14 -14.82
N GLY A 76 8.34 -0.14 -15.15
CA GLY A 76 9.41 -1.10 -15.31
C GLY A 76 10.31 -0.85 -16.53
N ARG A 77 9.78 -0.28 -17.62
CA ARG A 77 10.59 0.04 -18.81
C ARG A 77 11.53 1.24 -18.62
N ALA A 78 11.33 2.02 -17.56
CA ALA A 78 12.13 3.20 -17.24
C ALA A 78 13.41 2.89 -16.45
N THR A 79 13.68 1.62 -16.10
CA THR A 79 14.77 1.21 -15.19
C THR A 79 15.64 0.12 -15.81
N ASP A 80 16.79 -0.19 -15.21
CA ASP A 80 17.66 -1.30 -15.65
C ASP A 80 17.12 -2.66 -15.20
N ALA A 81 16.47 -2.69 -14.04
CA ALA A 81 15.94 -3.90 -13.42
C ALA A 81 14.51 -3.71 -12.88
N CYS A 82 13.75 -4.82 -12.86
CA CYS A 82 12.44 -4.92 -12.24
C CYS A 82 12.43 -6.06 -11.21
N LEU A 83 11.95 -5.76 -10.01
CA LEU A 83 11.79 -6.73 -8.94
C LEU A 83 10.39 -6.65 -8.36
N VAL A 84 9.66 -7.77 -8.40
CA VAL A 84 8.33 -7.91 -7.81
C VAL A 84 8.47 -8.75 -6.55
N GLU A 85 8.04 -8.21 -5.42
CA GLU A 85 7.91 -8.98 -4.19
C GLU A 85 6.48 -9.50 -4.05
N GLY A 86 6.34 -10.82 -3.88
CA GLY A 86 5.05 -11.46 -3.66
C GLY A 86 4.41 -11.15 -2.31
N VAL A 87 3.15 -11.55 -2.16
CA VAL A 87 2.37 -11.49 -0.92
C VAL A 87 2.21 -12.89 -0.34
N MET A 88 2.11 -13.00 0.99
CA MET A 88 1.79 -14.25 1.71
C MET A 88 2.54 -15.50 1.17
N GLY A 89 1.90 -16.66 1.10
CA GLY A 89 2.37 -17.81 0.33
C GLY A 89 2.09 -17.67 -1.17
N LEU A 90 2.81 -18.45 -1.99
CA LEU A 90 2.73 -18.39 -3.46
C LEU A 90 1.29 -18.50 -3.97
N TYR A 91 0.47 -19.35 -3.36
CA TYR A 91 -0.90 -19.63 -3.78
C TYR A 91 -1.96 -18.90 -2.96
N ASP A 92 -1.56 -18.15 -1.94
CA ASP A 92 -2.49 -17.54 -0.98
C ASP A 92 -3.14 -16.32 -1.65
N GLY A 93 -4.41 -16.47 -2.05
CA GLY A 93 -5.23 -15.45 -2.69
C GLY A 93 -6.49 -15.12 -1.89
N LEU A 94 -7.55 -14.69 -2.56
CA LEU A 94 -8.84 -14.41 -1.95
C LEU A 94 -9.50 -15.71 -1.46
N GLY A 95 -9.62 -15.86 -0.14
CA GLY A 95 -10.19 -17.05 0.47
C GLY A 95 -9.40 -18.31 0.10
N PRO A 96 -10.05 -19.40 -0.36
CA PRO A 96 -9.38 -20.63 -0.80
C PRO A 96 -8.89 -20.57 -2.25
N SER A 97 -9.12 -19.46 -2.96
CA SER A 97 -8.73 -19.31 -4.37
C SER A 97 -7.29 -18.78 -4.51
N GLN A 98 -6.75 -18.87 -5.72
CA GLN A 98 -5.48 -18.23 -6.07
C GLN A 98 -5.67 -16.81 -6.62
N GLU A 99 -6.89 -16.27 -6.66
CA GLU A 99 -7.15 -14.92 -7.17
C GLU A 99 -6.43 -13.89 -6.28
N GLY A 100 -5.69 -12.96 -6.89
CA GLY A 100 -4.82 -12.01 -6.17
C GLY A 100 -3.52 -12.58 -5.56
N SER A 101 -3.27 -13.89 -5.69
CA SER A 101 -2.04 -14.50 -5.16
C SER A 101 -0.79 -14.11 -5.95
N THR A 102 0.38 -14.37 -5.35
CA THR A 102 1.67 -14.21 -6.05
C THR A 102 1.73 -15.06 -7.33
N ALA A 103 1.19 -16.28 -7.33
CA ALA A 103 1.12 -17.15 -8.49
C ALA A 103 0.23 -16.56 -9.60
N HIS A 104 -0.87 -15.90 -9.23
CA HIS A 104 -1.73 -15.21 -10.18
C HIS A 104 -0.95 -14.10 -10.90
N VAL A 105 -0.29 -13.22 -10.16
CA VAL A 105 0.50 -12.11 -10.73
C VAL A 105 1.68 -12.63 -11.57
N ALA A 106 2.37 -13.67 -11.10
CA ALA A 106 3.47 -14.30 -11.84
C ALA A 106 3.03 -14.84 -13.20
N ARG A 107 1.85 -15.49 -13.29
CA ARG A 107 1.25 -15.94 -14.55
C ARG A 107 0.84 -14.75 -15.41
N LEU A 108 0.16 -13.78 -14.80
CA LEU A 108 -0.38 -12.60 -15.48
C LEU A 108 0.72 -11.85 -16.24
N LEU A 109 1.86 -11.63 -15.59
CA LEU A 109 3.01 -10.90 -16.15
C LEU A 109 4.06 -11.81 -16.79
N ASN A 110 3.87 -13.14 -16.77
CA ASN A 110 4.83 -14.15 -17.21
C ASN A 110 6.26 -13.92 -16.64
N LEU A 111 6.37 -13.74 -15.32
CA LEU A 111 7.63 -13.38 -14.67
C LEU A 111 8.38 -14.60 -14.14
N PRO A 112 9.71 -14.71 -14.37
CA PRO A 112 10.54 -15.71 -13.71
C PRO A 112 10.38 -15.66 -12.19
N LEU A 113 10.13 -16.83 -11.60
CA LEU A 113 9.83 -16.98 -10.18
C LEU A 113 11.05 -17.48 -9.41
N LEU A 114 11.50 -16.68 -8.45
CA LEU A 114 12.51 -17.04 -7.46
C LEU A 114 11.82 -17.41 -6.14
N PHE A 115 11.98 -18.67 -5.72
CA PHE A 115 11.29 -19.18 -4.54
C PHE A 115 12.19 -19.14 -3.31
N VAL A 116 11.82 -18.37 -2.29
CA VAL A 116 12.55 -18.31 -1.02
C VAL A 116 11.90 -19.21 0.03
N VAL A 117 12.70 -20.05 0.67
CA VAL A 117 12.25 -20.97 1.71
C VAL A 117 13.03 -20.71 3.00
N ASP A 118 12.32 -20.68 4.13
CA ASP A 118 12.98 -20.70 5.43
C ASP A 118 13.56 -22.10 5.65
N ALA A 119 14.87 -22.23 5.47
CA ALA A 119 15.62 -23.45 5.66
C ALA A 119 16.06 -23.65 7.12
N GLY A 120 15.61 -22.79 8.04
CA GLY A 120 15.90 -22.89 9.44
C GLY A 120 15.43 -24.22 10.04
N ARG A 121 16.38 -25.00 10.58
CA ARG A 121 16.12 -26.27 11.29
C ARG A 121 15.47 -27.32 10.39
N GLN A 122 15.68 -27.23 9.08
CA GLN A 122 15.22 -28.21 8.12
C GLN A 122 16.35 -29.17 7.69
N GLY A 123 15.95 -30.31 7.14
CA GLY A 123 16.84 -31.26 6.49
C GLY A 123 16.26 -31.64 5.12
N PRO A 124 16.31 -32.92 4.71
CA PRO A 124 15.80 -33.35 3.39
C PRO A 124 14.31 -33.07 3.14
N SER A 125 13.49 -32.87 4.19
CA SER A 125 12.06 -32.53 4.07
C SER A 125 11.79 -31.26 3.25
N ILE A 126 12.77 -30.36 3.13
CA ILE A 126 12.68 -29.18 2.27
C ILE A 126 12.38 -29.55 0.81
N ARG A 127 12.80 -30.74 0.37
CA ARG A 127 12.51 -31.27 -0.97
C ARG A 127 11.01 -31.47 -1.16
N ALA A 128 10.32 -32.06 -0.20
CA ALA A 128 8.88 -32.33 -0.30
C ALA A 128 8.10 -31.00 -0.42
N LEU A 129 8.52 -30.00 0.36
CA LEU A 129 7.97 -28.64 0.29
C LEU A 129 8.18 -28.03 -1.11
N VAL A 130 9.43 -27.92 -1.57
CA VAL A 130 9.74 -27.26 -2.85
C VAL A 130 9.13 -28.03 -4.03
N ALA A 131 9.21 -29.35 -4.05
CA ALA A 131 8.64 -30.18 -5.11
C ALA A 131 7.12 -30.06 -5.16
N GLY A 132 6.43 -30.08 -4.01
CA GLY A 132 4.98 -29.93 -3.94
C GLY A 132 4.51 -28.58 -4.47
N PHE A 133 5.19 -27.49 -4.07
CA PHE A 133 4.91 -26.16 -4.62
C PHE A 133 5.16 -26.13 -6.13
N ARG A 134 6.30 -26.61 -6.63
CA ARG A 134 6.59 -26.65 -8.08
C ARG A 134 5.55 -27.45 -8.86
N GLN A 135 5.15 -28.61 -8.35
CA GLN A 135 4.19 -29.50 -9.02
C GLN A 135 2.80 -28.87 -9.17
N GLN A 136 2.37 -28.04 -8.22
CA GLN A 136 1.08 -27.35 -8.28
C GLN A 136 1.04 -26.16 -9.25
N ALA A 137 2.20 -25.69 -9.74
CA ALA A 137 2.27 -24.65 -10.77
C ALA A 137 3.29 -24.98 -11.86
N PRO A 138 3.00 -26.00 -12.70
CA PRO A 138 3.91 -26.41 -13.76
C PRO A 138 4.09 -25.35 -14.85
N GLY A 139 3.11 -24.45 -15.02
CA GLY A 139 3.15 -23.36 -16.00
C GLY A 139 3.88 -22.09 -15.54
N LEU A 140 4.39 -22.03 -14.31
CA LEU A 140 5.18 -20.88 -13.85
C LEU A 140 6.65 -21.02 -14.29
N PRO A 141 7.31 -19.94 -14.75
CA PRO A 141 8.72 -19.99 -15.14
C PRO A 141 9.64 -19.94 -13.90
N TRP A 142 9.83 -21.07 -13.22
CA TRP A 142 10.71 -21.17 -12.05
C TRP A 142 12.18 -20.93 -12.42
N CYS A 143 12.86 -19.97 -11.78
CA CYS A 143 14.27 -19.67 -12.06
C CYS A 143 15.24 -20.14 -10.96
N GLY A 144 14.71 -20.60 -9.82
CA GLY A 144 15.48 -21.27 -8.76
C GLY A 144 14.93 -21.07 -7.35
N VAL A 145 15.71 -21.51 -6.37
CA VAL A 145 15.38 -21.45 -4.94
C VAL A 145 16.45 -20.68 -4.17
N VAL A 146 16.05 -19.86 -3.20
CA VAL A 146 16.95 -19.26 -2.19
C VAL A 146 16.63 -19.86 -0.83
N LEU A 147 17.68 -20.31 -0.14
CA LEU A 147 17.58 -20.85 1.22
C LEU A 147 17.80 -19.72 2.22
N ASN A 148 16.80 -19.40 3.04
CA ASN A 148 16.94 -18.43 4.12
C ASN A 148 17.23 -19.13 5.46
N GLY A 149 18.01 -18.50 6.35
CA GLY A 149 18.25 -19.03 7.69
C GLY A 149 19.14 -20.29 7.73
N VAL A 150 20.08 -20.42 6.79
CA VAL A 150 21.06 -21.51 6.76
C VAL A 150 22.08 -21.36 7.89
N GLY A 151 22.37 -22.48 8.56
CA GLY A 151 23.16 -22.49 9.81
C GLY A 151 24.65 -22.75 9.65
N SER A 152 25.07 -23.44 8.59
CA SER A 152 26.48 -23.78 8.35
C SER A 152 26.71 -24.21 6.89
N PRO A 153 27.97 -24.27 6.42
CA PRO A 153 28.29 -24.82 5.10
C PRO A 153 27.82 -26.27 4.91
N ARG A 154 27.95 -27.11 5.95
CA ARG A 154 27.44 -28.49 5.93
C ARG A 154 25.91 -28.52 5.75
N HIS A 155 25.20 -27.65 6.47
CA HIS A 155 23.75 -27.54 6.34
C HIS A 155 23.35 -27.07 4.92
N ARG A 156 24.05 -26.07 4.35
CA ARG A 156 23.85 -25.65 2.96
C ARG A 156 23.99 -26.81 1.98
N HIS A 157 25.07 -27.59 2.10
CA HIS A 157 25.34 -28.72 1.22
C HIS A 157 24.23 -29.78 1.30
N LEU A 158 23.83 -30.17 2.51
CA LEU A 158 22.73 -31.11 2.74
C LEU A 158 21.43 -30.67 2.06
N LEU A 159 21.04 -29.40 2.23
CA LEU A 159 19.81 -28.87 1.64
C LEU A 159 19.90 -28.78 0.12
N THR A 160 21.07 -28.39 -0.42
CA THR A 160 21.30 -28.29 -1.86
C THR A 160 21.18 -29.66 -2.51
N ALA A 161 21.86 -30.68 -1.95
CA ALA A 161 21.77 -32.06 -2.42
C ALA A 161 20.34 -32.60 -2.34
N ALA A 162 19.61 -32.29 -1.27
CA ALA A 162 18.20 -32.68 -1.15
C ALA A 162 17.31 -32.06 -2.23
N LEU A 163 17.66 -30.87 -2.75
CA LEU A 163 16.90 -30.18 -3.78
C LEU A 163 17.28 -30.55 -5.21
N GLU A 164 18.42 -31.20 -5.45
CA GLU A 164 18.87 -31.62 -6.79
C GLU A 164 17.78 -32.37 -7.59
N PRO A 165 17.06 -33.36 -7.02
CA PRO A 165 16.04 -34.10 -7.76
C PRO A 165 14.80 -33.27 -8.11
N THR A 166 14.63 -32.09 -7.50
CA THR A 166 13.56 -31.17 -7.90
C THR A 166 13.84 -30.51 -9.23
N GLY A 167 15.09 -30.53 -9.71
CA GLY A 167 15.53 -29.85 -10.92
C GLY A 167 15.50 -28.32 -10.82
N LEU A 168 15.38 -27.74 -9.62
CA LEU A 168 15.49 -26.30 -9.40
C LEU A 168 16.88 -25.95 -8.85
N PRO A 169 17.61 -25.03 -9.50
CA PRO A 169 18.91 -24.62 -9.00
C PRO A 169 18.77 -23.80 -7.72
N VAL A 170 19.64 -24.04 -6.75
CA VAL A 170 19.80 -23.16 -5.58
C VAL A 170 20.58 -21.92 -6.02
N ARG A 171 19.92 -20.75 -5.98
CA ARG A 171 20.47 -19.44 -6.39
C ARG A 171 21.10 -18.65 -5.26
N GLY A 172 21.14 -19.21 -4.05
CA GLY A 172 21.75 -18.56 -2.90
C GLY A 172 21.35 -19.19 -1.58
N SER A 173 22.09 -18.85 -0.53
CA SER A 173 21.83 -19.29 0.83
C SER A 173 22.14 -18.17 1.82
N LEU A 174 21.11 -17.51 2.34
CA LEU A 174 21.24 -16.47 3.35
C LEU A 174 21.49 -17.11 4.73
N PRO A 175 22.49 -16.63 5.49
CA PRO A 175 22.75 -17.15 6.82
C PRO A 175 21.66 -16.73 7.81
N ARG A 176 21.60 -17.39 8.96
CA ARG A 176 20.90 -16.83 10.12
C ARG A 176 21.65 -15.60 10.61
N SER A 177 20.98 -14.46 10.67
CA SER A 177 21.57 -13.24 11.24
C SER A 177 20.51 -12.44 11.98
N SER A 178 20.66 -12.33 13.30
CA SER A 178 19.85 -11.41 14.12
C SER A 178 20.13 -9.95 13.77
N ALA A 179 21.35 -9.64 13.29
CA ALA A 179 21.73 -8.30 12.85
C ALA A 179 20.92 -7.84 11.61
N MET A 180 20.37 -8.78 10.83
CA MET A 180 19.54 -8.50 9.65
C MET A 180 18.04 -8.68 9.92
N ALA A 181 17.64 -8.81 11.19
CA ALA A 181 16.23 -8.77 11.56
C ALA A 181 15.64 -7.43 11.11
N LEU A 182 14.57 -7.50 10.31
CA LEU A 182 13.78 -6.34 9.94
C LEU A 182 12.90 -5.99 11.14
N PRO A 183 13.07 -4.80 11.73
CA PRO A 183 12.27 -4.43 12.90
C PRO A 183 10.80 -4.28 12.49
N SER A 184 9.90 -4.65 13.40
CA SER A 184 8.45 -4.65 13.16
C SER A 184 7.66 -4.19 14.39
N ARG A 185 6.40 -3.84 14.16
CA ARG A 185 5.37 -3.53 15.17
C ARG A 185 4.08 -4.33 14.89
N HIS A 186 3.00 -4.03 15.60
CA HIS A 186 1.72 -4.78 15.60
C HIS A 186 1.09 -5.00 14.23
N LEU A 187 1.36 -4.14 13.24
CA LEU A 187 0.81 -4.26 11.87
C LEU A 187 1.90 -4.40 10.78
N GLY A 188 3.15 -4.77 11.12
CA GLY A 188 4.18 -5.07 10.12
C GLY A 188 5.50 -4.34 10.34
N LEU A 189 6.32 -4.22 9.29
CA LEU A 189 7.69 -3.69 9.40
C LEU A 189 7.71 -2.19 9.78
N LEU A 190 8.77 -1.73 10.44
CA LEU A 190 8.95 -0.30 10.66
C LEU A 190 9.21 0.43 9.32
N PRO A 191 8.63 1.62 9.10
CA PRO A 191 8.98 2.48 7.98
C PRO A 191 10.48 2.86 7.97
N PRO A 192 11.08 3.18 6.81
CA PRO A 192 12.49 3.55 6.70
C PRO A 192 12.93 4.64 7.67
N GLY A 193 12.10 5.67 7.87
CA GLY A 193 12.39 6.82 8.75
C GLY A 193 12.50 6.47 10.24
N GLU A 194 12.03 5.29 10.65
CA GLU A 194 12.09 4.81 12.03
C GLU A 194 13.18 3.75 12.25
N ILE A 195 13.90 3.36 11.18
CA ILE A 195 14.99 2.39 11.28
C ILE A 195 16.31 3.11 11.56
N HIS A 196 16.84 2.89 12.77
CA HIS A 196 18.18 3.37 13.13
C HIS A 196 19.25 2.83 12.18
N HIS A 197 20.15 3.74 11.76
CA HIS A 197 21.27 3.45 10.86
C HIS A 197 20.84 2.80 9.53
N PHE A 198 19.74 3.26 8.95
CA PHE A 198 19.17 2.69 7.71
C PHE A 198 20.20 2.55 6.59
N GLN A 199 21.05 3.56 6.34
CA GLN A 199 22.06 3.49 5.27
C GLN A 199 23.08 2.37 5.52
N THR A 200 23.60 2.25 6.75
CA THR A 200 24.52 1.18 7.12
C THR A 200 23.89 -0.21 6.95
N ARG A 201 22.59 -0.35 7.25
CA ARG A 201 21.84 -1.58 6.99
C ARG A 201 21.71 -1.87 5.48
N CYS A 202 21.55 -0.84 4.64
CA CYS A 202 21.54 -1.01 3.18
C CYS A 202 22.87 -1.57 2.68
N ASP A 203 24.00 -1.07 3.17
CA ASP A 203 25.33 -1.55 2.79
C ASP A 203 25.54 -3.02 3.24
N GLN A 204 25.06 -3.36 4.43
CA GLN A 204 25.07 -4.74 4.94
C GLN A 204 24.19 -5.69 4.11
N LEU A 205 23.01 -5.24 3.67
CA LEU A 205 22.12 -6.00 2.78
C LEU A 205 22.81 -6.28 1.44
N ALA A 206 23.47 -5.28 0.85
CA ALA A 206 24.19 -5.42 -0.41
C ALA A 206 25.38 -6.38 -0.26
N ALA A 207 26.20 -6.23 0.78
CA ALA A 207 27.30 -7.14 1.09
C ALA A 207 26.83 -8.58 1.39
N MET A 208 25.64 -8.73 1.96
CA MET A 208 25.04 -10.05 2.16
C MET A 208 24.63 -10.69 0.82
N ALA A 209 23.99 -9.92 -0.05
CA ALA A 209 23.61 -10.38 -1.38
C ALA A 209 24.83 -10.81 -2.21
N GLU A 210 25.89 -10.00 -2.25
CA GLU A 210 27.13 -10.31 -2.99
C GLU A 210 27.80 -11.60 -2.51
N ARG A 211 27.80 -11.86 -1.20
CA ARG A 211 28.45 -13.06 -0.63
C ARG A 211 27.62 -14.32 -0.73
N HIS A 212 26.29 -14.20 -0.71
CA HIS A 212 25.40 -15.33 -0.45
C HIS A 212 24.43 -15.65 -1.58
N LEU A 213 24.29 -14.78 -2.57
CA LEU A 213 23.44 -14.98 -3.74
C LEU A 213 24.27 -15.12 -5.02
N ASP A 214 23.82 -15.96 -5.93
CA ASP A 214 24.37 -16.09 -7.28
C ASP A 214 23.82 -14.96 -8.16
N LEU A 215 24.31 -13.74 -7.91
CA LEU A 215 23.85 -12.53 -8.62
C LEU A 215 24.12 -12.63 -10.12
N ALA A 216 25.18 -13.31 -10.54
CA ALA A 216 25.50 -13.51 -11.95
C ALA A 216 24.36 -14.26 -12.69
N ARG A 217 23.76 -15.27 -12.05
CA ARG A 217 22.62 -16.01 -12.60
C ARG A 217 21.27 -15.33 -12.37
N LEU A 218 21.13 -14.49 -11.35
CA LEU A 218 19.89 -13.77 -11.07
C LEU A 218 19.70 -12.52 -11.94
N LEU A 219 20.78 -11.82 -12.28
CA LEU A 219 20.73 -10.57 -13.05
C LEU A 219 19.96 -10.66 -14.37
N PRO A 220 20.15 -11.70 -15.22
CA PRO A 220 19.38 -11.83 -16.46
C PRO A 220 17.87 -11.90 -16.25
N HIS A 221 17.40 -12.42 -15.12
CA HIS A 221 15.97 -12.48 -14.78
C HIS A 221 15.43 -11.13 -14.29
N LEU A 222 16.29 -10.31 -13.70
CA LEU A 222 15.95 -8.97 -13.19
C LEU A 222 15.90 -7.91 -14.29
N GLN A 223 16.60 -8.13 -15.42
CA GLN A 223 16.73 -7.16 -16.50
C GLN A 223 15.38 -6.68 -17.04
N ALA A 224 15.13 -5.38 -16.90
CA ALA A 224 14.00 -4.70 -17.49
C ALA A 224 14.10 -4.68 -19.02
N SER A 225 12.95 -4.77 -19.70
CA SER A 225 12.92 -4.58 -21.16
C SER A 225 12.92 -3.08 -21.45
N ARG A 226 14.09 -2.44 -21.30
CA ARG A 226 14.24 -0.99 -21.50
C ARG A 226 13.74 -0.59 -22.88
N GLY A 227 13.02 0.53 -22.94
CA GLY A 227 12.44 1.04 -24.17
C GLY A 227 11.48 2.17 -23.88
N THR A 228 10.65 2.53 -24.87
CA THR A 228 9.59 3.51 -24.65
C THR A 228 8.70 3.04 -23.49
N PRO A 229 8.38 3.94 -22.53
CA PRO A 229 7.46 3.62 -21.46
C PRO A 229 6.20 2.97 -22.01
N GLY A 230 5.67 1.96 -21.31
CA GLY A 230 4.36 1.42 -21.61
C GLY A 230 3.27 2.51 -21.56
N PRO A 231 2.06 2.21 -22.06
CA PRO A 231 0.94 3.15 -21.95
C PRO A 231 0.78 3.58 -20.48
N SER A 232 0.46 4.87 -20.29
CA SER A 232 0.20 5.39 -18.94
C SER A 232 -0.87 4.54 -18.26
N PRO A 233 -0.64 4.02 -17.05
CA PRO A 233 -1.62 3.17 -16.37
C PRO A 233 -2.92 3.94 -16.09
N PHE A 234 -2.84 5.26 -15.93
CA PHE A 234 -3.99 6.17 -15.77
C PHE A 234 -4.90 6.25 -17.01
N LEU A 235 -4.39 5.90 -18.20
CA LEU A 235 -5.17 5.75 -19.44
C LEU A 235 -5.71 4.33 -19.61
N ALA A 236 -5.05 3.32 -19.04
CA ALA A 236 -5.45 1.92 -19.20
C ALA A 236 -6.75 1.58 -18.46
N THR A 237 -7.11 2.36 -17.44
CA THR A 237 -8.33 2.20 -16.64
C THR A 237 -9.43 3.21 -16.97
N SER A 238 -9.19 4.13 -17.91
CA SER A 238 -10.27 4.96 -18.45
C SER A 238 -11.12 4.12 -19.41
N THR A 239 -12.06 3.36 -18.86
CA THR A 239 -13.15 2.74 -19.64
C THR A 239 -14.09 3.85 -20.09
N THR A 240 -13.70 4.55 -21.13
CA THR A 240 -14.61 5.41 -21.86
C THR A 240 -14.44 5.18 -23.35
N ASP A 241 -15.40 4.44 -23.90
CA ASP A 241 -16.04 4.72 -25.21
C ASP A 241 -16.67 6.12 -25.27
N ALA A 242 -16.35 7.02 -24.34
CA ALA A 242 -16.46 8.44 -24.62
C ALA A 242 -15.39 8.73 -25.66
N GLN A 243 -15.83 8.83 -26.92
CA GLN A 243 -15.19 9.74 -27.85
C GLN A 243 -14.74 10.99 -27.09
N PRO A 244 -13.55 11.55 -27.37
CA PRO A 244 -13.16 12.82 -26.77
C PRO A 244 -14.33 13.78 -27.02
N THR A 245 -15.10 14.09 -25.96
CA THR A 245 -16.11 15.11 -26.09
C THR A 245 -15.32 16.38 -26.46
N PRO A 246 -15.79 17.20 -27.41
CA PRO A 246 -15.10 18.44 -27.81
C PRO A 246 -14.88 19.42 -26.65
N ASN A 247 -15.43 19.09 -25.47
CA ASN A 247 -15.34 19.76 -24.19
C ASN A 247 -14.48 19.00 -23.17
N GLN A 248 -13.35 18.41 -23.58
CA GLN A 248 -12.22 18.42 -22.63
C GLN A 248 -12.06 19.89 -22.20
N PRO A 249 -12.12 20.22 -20.90
CA PRO A 249 -11.93 21.59 -20.49
C PRO A 249 -10.59 22.03 -21.07
N ARG A 250 -10.65 22.95 -22.04
CA ARG A 250 -9.49 23.74 -22.49
C ARG A 250 -8.68 24.01 -21.24
N ARG A 251 -7.40 23.63 -21.23
CA ARG A 251 -6.49 23.88 -20.09
C ARG A 251 -6.85 25.25 -19.52
N SER A 252 -7.55 25.27 -18.39
CA SER A 252 -7.90 26.54 -17.77
C SER A 252 -6.57 27.18 -17.42
N SER A 253 -6.39 28.45 -17.77
CA SER A 253 -5.21 29.21 -17.34
C SER A 253 -5.08 29.22 -15.81
N ALA A 254 -6.20 29.08 -15.09
CA ALA A 254 -6.23 28.98 -13.65
C ALA A 254 -5.62 27.64 -13.12
N PRO A 255 -4.78 27.69 -12.07
CA PRO A 255 -4.23 26.50 -11.43
C PRO A 255 -5.34 25.59 -10.89
N GLY A 256 -5.12 24.27 -10.95
CA GLY A 256 -6.01 23.29 -10.32
C GLY A 256 -6.15 23.49 -8.79
N PRO A 257 -7.21 22.93 -8.18
CA PRO A 257 -7.44 23.06 -6.74
C PRO A 257 -6.29 22.41 -5.97
N LEU A 258 -5.96 22.97 -4.80
CA LEU A 258 -4.95 22.42 -3.90
C LEU A 258 -5.58 21.39 -2.96
N LEU A 259 -5.08 20.17 -2.96
CA LEU A 259 -5.47 19.10 -2.04
C LEU A 259 -4.35 18.90 -1.02
N ALA A 260 -4.67 19.06 0.26
CA ALA A 260 -3.73 18.80 1.34
C ALA A 260 -3.80 17.31 1.73
N VAL A 261 -2.67 16.62 1.68
CA VAL A 261 -2.55 15.19 1.99
C VAL A 261 -1.77 15.06 3.30
N ALA A 262 -2.39 14.49 4.33
CA ALA A 262 -1.68 14.22 5.58
C ALA A 262 -0.61 13.14 5.33
N GLN A 263 0.64 13.41 5.70
CA GLN A 263 1.74 12.48 5.52
C GLN A 263 2.84 12.69 6.56
N ASP A 264 2.93 11.75 7.50
CA ASP A 264 3.99 11.66 8.52
C ASP A 264 4.02 10.25 9.14
N GLN A 265 4.65 10.07 10.30
CA GLN A 265 4.73 8.77 10.99
C GLN A 265 3.34 8.22 11.40
N ALA A 266 2.39 9.09 11.72
CA ALA A 266 1.02 8.72 12.07
C ALA A 266 0.16 8.44 10.84
N PHE A 267 0.46 9.05 9.69
CA PHE A 267 -0.34 8.95 8.45
C PHE A 267 0.53 8.46 7.29
N CYS A 268 0.90 7.17 7.32
CA CYS A 268 1.87 6.57 6.42
C CYS A 268 1.32 5.44 5.53
N PHE A 269 0.03 5.11 5.59
CA PHE A 269 -0.60 4.09 4.73
C PHE A 269 -1.16 4.74 3.47
N LEU A 270 -0.25 5.18 2.60
CA LEU A 270 -0.57 5.89 1.36
C LEU A 270 0.04 5.16 0.17
N TYR A 271 -0.80 4.74 -0.78
CA TYR A 271 -0.30 4.30 -2.09
C TYR A 271 0.23 5.51 -2.86
N PRO A 272 1.47 5.46 -3.42
CA PRO A 272 2.00 6.53 -4.27
C PRO A 272 1.03 6.94 -5.39
N GLU A 273 0.33 5.95 -5.95
CA GLU A 273 -0.64 6.09 -7.02
C GLU A 273 -1.83 7.00 -6.64
N GLN A 274 -2.22 7.09 -5.36
CA GLN A 274 -3.34 7.95 -4.96
C GLN A 274 -3.02 9.43 -5.22
N ARG A 275 -1.82 9.91 -4.85
CA ARG A 275 -1.41 11.29 -5.11
C ARG A 275 -1.30 11.56 -6.61
N GLU A 276 -0.68 10.64 -7.34
CA GLU A 276 -0.52 10.72 -8.79
C GLU A 276 -1.87 10.74 -9.52
N TRP A 277 -2.89 10.03 -9.02
CA TRP A 277 -4.26 10.10 -9.54
C TRP A 277 -4.89 11.49 -9.39
N LEU A 278 -4.66 12.19 -8.27
CA LEU A 278 -5.16 13.55 -8.06
C LEU A 278 -4.49 14.52 -9.03
N GLU A 279 -3.16 14.42 -9.15
CA GLU A 279 -2.35 15.19 -10.08
C GLU A 279 -2.80 14.93 -11.53
N TYR A 280 -3.04 13.67 -11.89
CA TYR A 280 -3.59 13.27 -13.20
C TYR A 280 -4.98 13.85 -13.46
N CYS A 281 -5.83 13.94 -12.43
CA CYS A 281 -7.15 14.61 -12.50
C CYS A 281 -7.05 16.15 -12.51
N GLY A 282 -5.83 16.70 -12.52
CA GLY A 282 -5.56 18.13 -12.63
C GLY A 282 -5.66 18.89 -11.30
N ALA A 283 -5.45 18.22 -10.17
CA ALA A 283 -5.23 18.88 -8.88
C ALA A 283 -3.75 19.16 -8.64
N ARG A 284 -3.47 20.09 -7.72
CA ARG A 284 -2.16 20.21 -7.07
C ARG A 284 -2.27 19.51 -5.72
N THR A 285 -1.23 18.80 -5.31
CA THR A 285 -1.18 18.16 -3.99
C THR A 285 -0.06 18.73 -3.15
N HIS A 286 -0.30 18.95 -1.86
CA HIS A 286 0.73 19.35 -0.91
C HIS A 286 0.62 18.49 0.35
N THR A 287 1.75 17.96 0.80
CA THR A 287 1.81 17.15 2.02
C THR A 287 1.88 18.04 3.25
N TRP A 288 1.28 17.63 4.35
CA TRP A 288 1.40 18.32 5.63
C TRP A 288 1.47 17.29 6.76
N SER A 289 2.12 17.64 7.86
CA SER A 289 2.24 16.76 9.03
C SER A 289 1.32 17.22 10.16
N PRO A 290 0.18 16.52 10.38
CA PRO A 290 -0.60 16.71 11.59
C PRO A 290 0.22 16.51 12.86
N LEU A 291 1.14 15.53 12.85
CA LEU A 291 1.97 15.17 14.01
C LEU A 291 2.95 16.29 14.41
N ALA A 292 3.47 17.05 13.45
CA ALA A 292 4.32 18.21 13.69
C ALA A 292 3.53 19.50 13.97
N ASP A 293 2.21 19.42 14.09
CA ASP A 293 1.31 20.56 14.27
C ASP A 293 1.43 21.62 13.16
N GLU A 294 1.67 21.18 11.92
CA GLU A 294 1.78 22.08 10.77
C GLU A 294 0.42 22.69 10.38
N PRO A 295 0.38 23.97 9.98
CA PRO A 295 -0.85 24.53 9.42
C PRO A 295 -1.19 23.88 8.08
N LEU A 296 -2.48 23.84 7.74
CA LEU A 296 -2.88 23.47 6.37
C LEU A 296 -2.30 24.49 5.36
N PRO A 297 -1.82 24.02 4.20
CA PRO A 297 -1.36 24.90 3.13
C PRO A 297 -2.43 25.92 2.72
N GLU A 298 -2.00 27.15 2.45
CA GLU A 298 -2.91 28.21 2.03
C GLU A 298 -3.63 27.84 0.72
N GLY A 299 -4.94 28.12 0.66
CA GLY A 299 -5.77 27.78 -0.49
C GLY A 299 -6.14 26.30 -0.61
N THR A 300 -5.93 25.50 0.46
CA THR A 300 -6.45 24.13 0.55
C THR A 300 -7.94 24.10 0.23
N ALA A 301 -8.31 23.27 -0.74
CA ALA A 301 -9.67 23.13 -1.26
C ALA A 301 -10.29 21.76 -0.96
N ALA A 302 -9.48 20.78 -0.54
CA ALA A 302 -9.92 19.47 -0.03
C ALA A 302 -8.79 18.79 0.75
N LEU A 303 -9.14 17.79 1.57
CA LEU A 303 -8.26 17.07 2.47
C LEU A 303 -8.28 15.56 2.18
N VAL A 304 -7.10 14.94 2.22
CA VAL A 304 -6.90 13.50 2.16
C VAL A 304 -6.15 13.06 3.43
N LEU A 305 -6.80 12.24 4.25
CA LEU A 305 -6.28 11.69 5.49
C LEU A 305 -6.11 10.17 5.32
N PRO A 306 -4.93 9.69 4.92
CA PRO A 306 -4.70 8.27 4.71
C PRO A 306 -4.66 7.51 6.05
N GLY A 307 -4.55 6.18 5.99
CA GLY A 307 -4.34 5.40 7.20
C GLY A 307 -2.93 5.56 7.80
N GLY A 308 -2.70 4.85 8.90
CA GLY A 308 -1.42 4.80 9.57
C GLY A 308 -1.60 4.42 11.04
N TYR A 309 -0.75 4.98 11.89
CA TYR A 309 -0.64 4.63 13.32
C TYR A 309 -0.92 5.80 14.28
N PRO A 310 -1.98 6.61 14.10
CA PRO A 310 -2.22 7.74 14.99
C PRO A 310 -2.37 7.32 16.46
N GLU A 311 -2.79 6.08 16.74
CA GLU A 311 -2.90 5.53 18.09
C GLU A 311 -1.56 5.48 18.84
N LEU A 312 -0.44 5.35 18.12
CA LEU A 312 0.89 5.37 18.72
C LEU A 312 1.38 6.79 19.05
N HIS A 313 0.66 7.80 18.56
CA HIS A 313 1.03 9.20 18.65
C HIS A 313 -0.05 10.06 19.34
N GLY A 314 -0.98 9.43 20.08
CA GLY A 314 -2.13 10.08 20.68
C GLY A 314 -1.78 11.31 21.53
N ALA A 315 -0.73 11.21 22.37
CA ALA A 315 -0.27 12.32 23.19
C ALA A 315 0.20 13.53 22.38
N THR A 316 0.97 13.30 21.33
CA THR A 316 1.49 14.36 20.45
C THR A 316 0.36 14.96 19.62
N LEU A 317 -0.52 14.14 19.04
CA LEU A 317 -1.65 14.59 18.23
C LEU A 317 -2.66 15.41 19.05
N ALA A 318 -2.92 15.03 20.31
CA ALA A 318 -3.77 15.80 21.21
C ALA A 318 -3.24 17.21 21.50
N GLN A 319 -1.91 17.41 21.39
CA GLN A 319 -1.26 18.71 21.55
C GLN A 319 -1.16 19.50 20.24
N ALA A 320 -1.43 18.85 19.09
CA ALA A 320 -1.40 19.46 17.76
C ALA A 320 -2.65 20.33 17.48
N THR A 321 -2.84 21.34 18.32
CA THR A 321 -4.04 22.18 18.32
C THR A 321 -4.24 22.97 17.03
N ARG A 322 -3.18 23.36 16.31
CA ARG A 322 -3.29 24.06 15.02
C ARG A 322 -3.82 23.10 13.95
N SER A 323 -3.26 21.90 13.89
CA SER A 323 -3.71 20.84 12.97
C SER A 323 -5.17 20.47 13.20
N LEU A 324 -5.53 20.14 14.45
CA LEU A 324 -6.89 19.71 14.80
C LEU A 324 -7.91 20.82 14.53
N ARG A 325 -7.60 22.07 14.89
CA ARG A 325 -8.48 23.22 14.62
C ARG A 325 -8.60 23.51 13.13
N ALA A 326 -7.53 23.34 12.36
CA ALA A 326 -7.58 23.53 10.92
C ALA A 326 -8.50 22.49 10.24
N LEU A 327 -8.52 21.24 10.72
CA LEU A 327 -9.46 20.21 10.27
C LEU A 327 -10.91 20.59 10.58
N GLN A 328 -11.19 21.04 11.80
CA GLN A 328 -12.53 21.50 12.19
C GLN A 328 -13.01 22.65 11.29
N LEU A 329 -12.17 23.68 11.12
CA LEU A 329 -12.49 24.82 10.26
C LEU A 329 -12.68 24.42 8.79
N ALA A 330 -11.92 23.45 8.29
CA ALA A 330 -12.10 22.92 6.94
C ALA A 330 -13.45 22.19 6.81
N HIS A 331 -13.82 21.39 7.80
CA HIS A 331 -15.12 20.71 7.84
C HIS A 331 -16.28 21.71 7.89
N ASP A 332 -16.22 22.71 8.77
CA ASP A 332 -17.26 23.74 8.93
C ASP A 332 -17.47 24.57 7.65
N ARG A 333 -16.40 24.77 6.87
CA ARG A 333 -16.44 25.42 5.55
C ARG A 333 -16.96 24.53 4.44
N GLY A 334 -17.25 23.25 4.72
CA GLY A 334 -17.73 22.28 3.74
C GLY A 334 -16.67 21.83 2.74
N LEU A 335 -15.38 21.85 3.11
CA LEU A 335 -14.35 21.26 2.26
C LEU A 335 -14.59 19.74 2.14
N PRO A 336 -14.34 19.14 0.95
CA PRO A 336 -14.27 17.70 0.82
C PRO A 336 -13.16 17.12 1.69
N ILE A 337 -13.51 16.16 2.55
CA ILE A 337 -12.58 15.43 3.40
C ILE A 337 -12.73 13.96 3.08
N TYR A 338 -11.63 13.34 2.66
CA TYR A 338 -11.52 11.89 2.47
C TYR A 338 -10.60 11.32 3.53
N ALA A 339 -11.12 10.43 4.38
CA ALA A 339 -10.40 9.83 5.50
C ALA A 339 -10.54 8.30 5.49
N GLU A 340 -9.40 7.61 5.58
CA GLU A 340 -9.34 6.15 5.67
C GLU A 340 -8.66 5.69 6.95
N CYS A 341 -9.20 4.67 7.62
CA CYS A 341 -8.60 3.98 8.76
C CYS A 341 -8.00 4.95 9.81
N GLY A 342 -6.67 5.07 9.89
CA GLY A 342 -5.99 6.02 10.77
C GLY A 342 -6.43 7.48 10.56
N GLY A 343 -6.69 7.90 9.32
CA GLY A 343 -7.24 9.22 9.03
C GLY A 343 -8.64 9.42 9.63
N MET A 344 -9.48 8.37 9.65
CA MET A 344 -10.78 8.42 10.33
C MET A 344 -10.60 8.56 11.85
N LEU A 345 -9.57 7.96 12.44
CA LEU A 345 -9.29 8.07 13.88
C LEU A 345 -9.04 9.50 14.33
N LEU A 346 -8.34 10.29 13.51
CA LEU A 346 -8.06 11.70 13.79
C LEU A 346 -9.33 12.57 13.81
N LEU A 347 -10.39 12.14 13.13
CA LEU A 347 -11.65 12.86 13.04
C LEU A 347 -12.60 12.60 14.21
N LEU A 348 -12.42 11.50 14.94
CA LEU A 348 -13.23 11.15 16.11
C LEU A 348 -13.00 12.13 17.26
N ARG A 349 -13.78 12.02 18.35
CA ARG A 349 -13.55 12.85 19.55
C ARG A 349 -12.40 12.34 20.39
N THR A 350 -12.35 11.02 20.56
CA THR A 350 -11.39 10.38 21.45
C THR A 350 -10.67 9.26 20.71
N LEU A 351 -9.35 9.25 20.79
CA LEU A 351 -8.51 8.14 20.38
C LEU A 351 -7.88 7.51 21.62
N HIS A 352 -8.17 6.23 21.87
CA HIS A 352 -7.45 5.48 22.89
C HIS A 352 -6.13 4.98 22.33
N ASP A 353 -5.03 5.13 23.06
CA ASP A 353 -3.75 4.51 22.70
C ASP A 353 -3.73 3.00 23.05
N PRO A 354 -2.64 2.25 22.76
CA PRO A 354 -2.53 0.84 23.11
C PRO A 354 -2.63 0.55 24.62
N ASP A 355 -2.29 1.52 25.47
CA ASP A 355 -2.42 1.45 26.93
C ASP A 355 -3.82 1.90 27.42
N ASN A 356 -4.77 2.04 26.49
CA ASN A 356 -6.14 2.48 26.70
C ASN A 356 -6.27 3.90 27.29
N ARG A 357 -5.24 4.74 27.19
CA ARG A 357 -5.34 6.15 27.61
C ARG A 357 -6.07 6.96 26.55
N PRO A 358 -7.08 7.77 26.95
CA PRO A 358 -7.84 8.59 26.00
C PRO A 358 -7.08 9.86 25.62
N TRP A 359 -7.11 10.19 24.32
CA TRP A 359 -6.54 11.41 23.76
C TRP A 359 -7.60 12.18 22.96
N PRO A 360 -7.80 13.48 23.21
CA PRO A 360 -8.75 14.29 22.44
C PRO A 360 -8.24 14.50 21.00
N MET A 361 -9.12 14.31 20.02
CA MET A 361 -8.85 14.45 18.59
C MET A 361 -9.73 15.57 17.99
N ALA A 362 -9.93 15.64 16.68
CA ALA A 362 -10.60 16.77 16.03
C ALA A 362 -12.11 16.86 16.38
N GLY A 363 -12.74 15.77 16.80
CA GLY A 363 -14.14 15.76 17.21
C GLY A 363 -15.15 16.17 16.13
N ILE A 364 -14.77 16.00 14.86
CA ILE A 364 -15.66 16.18 13.70
C ILE A 364 -16.69 15.04 13.64
N LEU A 365 -16.25 13.83 13.99
CA LEU A 365 -17.08 12.65 14.13
C LEU A 365 -17.31 12.32 15.62
N PRO A 366 -18.51 11.86 15.98
CA PRO A 366 -18.83 11.42 17.34
C PRO A 366 -18.11 10.13 17.71
N GLY A 367 -18.07 9.85 19.01
CA GLY A 367 -17.53 8.63 19.59
C GLY A 367 -16.01 8.58 19.71
N ALA A 368 -15.55 7.41 20.13
CA ALA A 368 -14.16 7.08 20.39
C ALA A 368 -13.67 5.96 19.49
N ALA A 369 -12.36 5.89 19.29
CA ALA A 369 -11.72 4.68 18.80
C ALA A 369 -11.02 3.94 19.93
N ARG A 370 -11.28 2.63 20.00
CA ARG A 370 -10.74 1.74 21.04
C ARG A 370 -10.06 0.54 20.42
N HIS A 371 -9.04 0.03 21.09
CA HIS A 371 -8.39 -1.22 20.69
C HIS A 371 -9.38 -2.39 20.73
N GLY A 372 -9.40 -3.18 19.67
CA GLY A 372 -10.29 -4.32 19.50
C GLY A 372 -9.65 -5.46 18.71
N ALA A 373 -10.49 -6.38 18.23
CA ALA A 373 -10.04 -7.50 17.42
C ALA A 373 -9.54 -7.03 16.04
N LEU A 374 -8.45 -7.65 15.56
CA LEU A 374 -7.89 -7.40 14.23
C LEU A 374 -8.96 -7.62 13.16
N GLN A 375 -9.23 -6.58 12.37
CA GLN A 375 -9.94 -6.67 11.11
C GLN A 375 -8.91 -6.67 9.97
N LEU A 376 -8.93 -7.74 9.17
CA LEU A 376 -8.01 -7.92 8.05
C LEU A 376 -8.74 -8.46 6.81
N GLY A 377 -8.32 -8.02 5.64
CA GLY A 377 -8.60 -8.66 4.36
C GLY A 377 -9.48 -7.83 3.42
N TYR A 378 -9.64 -8.33 2.20
CA TYR A 378 -10.42 -7.64 1.17
C TYR A 378 -11.91 -7.59 1.52
N ARG A 379 -12.55 -6.50 1.10
CA ARG A 379 -14.00 -6.30 1.21
C ARG A 379 -14.55 -5.87 -0.14
N ARG A 380 -15.71 -6.44 -0.48
CA ARG A 380 -16.62 -5.84 -1.45
C ARG A 380 -17.52 -4.88 -0.71
N ALA A 381 -17.58 -3.65 -1.15
CA ALA A 381 -18.33 -2.59 -0.51
C ALA A 381 -19.38 -2.05 -1.48
N LEU A 382 -20.65 -2.12 -1.08
CA LEU A 382 -21.76 -1.47 -1.77
C LEU A 382 -22.04 -0.14 -1.08
N ALA A 383 -21.98 0.96 -1.84
CA ALA A 383 -22.26 2.29 -1.30
C ALA A 383 -23.75 2.44 -0.92
N CYS A 384 -24.03 2.61 0.36
CA CYS A 384 -25.37 2.88 0.88
C CYS A 384 -25.75 4.36 0.77
N GLY A 385 -24.76 5.25 0.71
CA GLY A 385 -24.93 6.69 0.61
C GLY A 385 -23.94 7.36 -0.34
N ALA A 386 -24.06 8.67 -0.48
CA ALA A 386 -23.14 9.47 -1.27
C ALA A 386 -22.00 10.03 -0.41
N SER A 387 -20.85 10.29 -1.03
CA SER A 387 -19.75 11.05 -0.45
C SER A 387 -18.95 11.73 -1.56
N PRO A 388 -17.89 12.52 -1.26
CA PRO A 388 -17.07 13.15 -2.30
C PRO A 388 -16.40 12.17 -3.28
N VAL A 389 -16.31 10.89 -2.96
CA VAL A 389 -15.60 9.88 -3.77
C VAL A 389 -16.51 8.78 -4.33
N VAL A 390 -17.70 8.56 -3.75
CA VAL A 390 -18.60 7.47 -4.15
C VAL A 390 -20.05 7.93 -4.28
N ARG A 391 -20.80 7.32 -5.20
CA ARG A 391 -22.24 7.50 -5.35
C ARG A 391 -23.00 6.30 -4.78
N PRO A 392 -24.28 6.48 -4.37
CA PRO A 392 -25.10 5.36 -3.91
C PRO A 392 -25.15 4.25 -4.96
N ARG A 393 -25.12 3.00 -4.47
CA ARG A 393 -25.16 1.75 -5.24
C ARG A 393 -23.91 1.41 -6.06
N GLU A 394 -22.87 2.23 -6.00
CA GLU A 394 -21.58 1.85 -6.57
C GLU A 394 -20.95 0.72 -5.76
N GLN A 395 -20.28 -0.18 -6.46
CA GLN A 395 -19.56 -1.29 -5.86
C GLN A 395 -18.07 -1.08 -6.02
N VAL A 396 -17.36 -1.19 -4.90
CA VAL A 396 -15.91 -1.05 -4.86
C VAL A 396 -15.28 -2.25 -4.16
N VAL A 397 -14.01 -2.49 -4.46
CA VAL A 397 -13.17 -3.42 -3.71
C VAL A 397 -12.14 -2.60 -2.96
N GLY A 398 -12.03 -2.87 -1.67
CA GLY A 398 -11.01 -2.31 -0.81
C GLY A 398 -10.50 -3.37 0.15
N HIS A 399 -9.71 -2.95 1.13
CA HIS A 399 -9.26 -3.84 2.19
C HIS A 399 -9.31 -3.17 3.55
N GLU A 400 -9.46 -3.98 4.59
CA GLU A 400 -9.34 -3.53 5.98
C GLU A 400 -8.03 -4.06 6.56
N PHE A 401 -7.37 -3.23 7.37
CA PHE A 401 -6.21 -3.64 8.17
C PHE A 401 -6.07 -2.79 9.43
N HIS A 402 -6.82 -3.13 10.48
CA HIS A 402 -6.86 -2.33 11.71
C HIS A 402 -7.23 -3.14 12.96
N HIS A 403 -6.74 -2.70 14.11
CA HIS A 403 -7.17 -3.19 15.43
C HIS A 403 -8.21 -2.27 16.09
N TRP A 404 -8.22 -0.98 15.76
CA TRP A 404 -9.12 -0.02 16.39
C TRP A 404 -10.54 -0.11 15.81
N GLN A 405 -11.52 0.14 16.67
CA GLN A 405 -12.93 0.09 16.33
C GLN A 405 -13.63 1.33 16.88
N TRP A 406 -14.63 1.80 16.15
CA TRP A 406 -15.48 2.91 16.59
C TRP A 406 -16.40 2.43 17.71
N ALA A 407 -16.51 3.23 18.78
CA ALA A 407 -17.41 3.01 19.89
C ALA A 407 -18.13 4.33 20.23
N PRO A 408 -19.46 4.32 20.40
CA PRO A 408 -20.17 5.50 20.87
C PRO A 408 -19.75 5.86 22.30
N GLU A 409 -19.85 7.13 22.64
CA GLU A 409 -19.54 7.68 23.96
C GLU A 409 -20.78 8.35 24.57
N PRO A 410 -20.93 8.37 25.92
CA PRO A 410 -22.09 8.97 26.57
C PRO A 410 -22.32 10.46 26.24
N ALA A 411 -21.24 11.18 25.91
CA ALA A 411 -21.30 12.59 25.53
C ALA A 411 -21.71 12.82 24.06
N ASP A 412 -21.98 11.76 23.28
CA ASP A 412 -22.43 11.89 21.89
C ASP A 412 -23.80 12.57 21.82
N ASP A 413 -23.87 13.70 21.13
CA ASP A 413 -25.15 14.33 20.82
C ASP A 413 -25.91 13.43 19.83
N ALA A 414 -27.06 12.93 20.27
CA ALA A 414 -27.93 12.09 19.45
C ALA A 414 -28.34 12.77 18.12
N LYS A 415 -28.39 14.11 18.06
CA LYS A 415 -28.63 14.86 16.83
C LYS A 415 -27.41 14.88 15.90
N ALA A 416 -26.19 14.97 16.42
CA ALA A 416 -24.99 14.89 15.60
C ALA A 416 -24.86 13.49 14.98
N VAL A 417 -25.11 12.44 15.76
CA VAL A 417 -25.10 11.05 15.30
C VAL A 417 -26.18 10.78 14.23
N SER A 418 -27.38 11.35 14.37
CA SER A 418 -28.49 11.10 13.43
C SER A 418 -28.33 11.76 12.06
N THR A 419 -27.41 12.73 11.92
CA THR A 419 -27.07 13.35 10.62
C THR A 419 -26.04 12.56 9.81
N LEU A 420 -25.37 11.57 10.43
CA LEU A 420 -24.43 10.70 9.75
C LEU A 420 -25.19 9.57 9.04
N HIS A 421 -24.83 9.29 7.80
CA HIS A 421 -25.28 8.10 7.10
C HIS A 421 -24.16 7.10 6.94
N THR A 422 -24.54 5.82 7.00
CA THR A 422 -23.64 4.70 6.71
C THR A 422 -23.14 4.78 5.27
N LEU A 423 -21.83 4.66 5.08
CA LEU A 423 -21.20 4.65 3.77
C LEU A 423 -21.38 3.33 3.04
N TRP A 424 -21.09 2.22 3.72
CA TRP A 424 -20.90 0.93 3.08
C TRP A 424 -21.76 -0.16 3.68
N GLN A 425 -22.22 -1.06 2.83
CA GLN A 425 -22.49 -2.44 3.18
C GLN A 425 -21.29 -3.28 2.74
N LEU A 426 -20.51 -3.77 3.71
CA LEU A 426 -19.31 -4.56 3.50
C LEU A 426 -19.62 -6.05 3.53
N SER A 427 -19.00 -6.78 2.62
CA SER A 427 -18.98 -8.25 2.57
C SER A 427 -17.58 -8.74 2.26
N GLY A 428 -17.24 -9.95 2.70
CA GLY A 428 -15.94 -10.55 2.48
C GLY A 428 -15.94 -12.05 2.75
N TRP A 429 -14.86 -12.72 2.38
CA TRP A 429 -14.73 -14.15 2.62
C TRP A 429 -14.69 -14.46 4.12
N GLY A 430 -15.60 -15.33 4.58
CA GLY A 430 -15.64 -15.79 5.97
C GLY A 430 -16.04 -14.74 7.00
N VAL A 431 -16.54 -13.57 6.58
CA VAL A 431 -17.00 -12.50 7.49
C VAL A 431 -18.46 -12.16 7.22
N PRO A 432 -19.28 -11.94 8.27
CA PRO A 432 -20.66 -11.50 8.10
C PRO A 432 -20.75 -10.16 7.37
N THR A 433 -21.83 -9.97 6.61
CA THR A 433 -22.13 -8.67 6.02
C THR A 433 -22.43 -7.68 7.13
N ARG A 434 -21.86 -6.47 7.05
CA ARG A 434 -22.05 -5.41 8.04
C ARG A 434 -22.09 -4.03 7.41
N THR A 435 -22.64 -3.08 8.13
CA THR A 435 -22.55 -1.66 7.79
C THR A 435 -21.27 -1.06 8.35
N GLU A 436 -20.64 -0.17 7.59
CA GLU A 436 -19.39 0.49 7.97
C GLU A 436 -19.29 1.89 7.34
N GLY A 437 -18.49 2.75 7.97
CA GLY A 437 -18.13 4.05 7.46
C GLY A 437 -19.20 5.11 7.70
N LEU A 438 -18.75 6.34 7.84
CA LEU A 438 -19.55 7.51 8.14
C LEU A 438 -19.36 8.54 7.03
N ALA A 439 -20.47 9.06 6.53
CA ALA A 439 -20.46 10.21 5.65
C ALA A 439 -21.49 11.24 6.09
N HIS A 440 -21.15 12.50 5.83
CA HIS A 440 -22.00 13.65 6.10
C HIS A 440 -21.57 14.82 5.23
N GLY A 441 -22.46 15.32 4.36
CA GLY A 441 -22.16 16.39 3.42
C GLY A 441 -20.94 16.09 2.54
N SER A 442 -19.83 16.78 2.80
CA SER A 442 -18.56 16.66 2.08
C SER A 442 -17.54 15.74 2.77
N LEU A 443 -17.96 14.95 3.77
CA LEU A 443 -17.09 14.02 4.50
C LEU A 443 -17.27 12.57 4.02
N HIS A 444 -16.14 11.89 3.83
CA HIS A 444 -16.01 10.44 3.71
C HIS A 444 -15.05 9.94 4.79
N ALA A 445 -15.49 9.07 5.69
CA ALA A 445 -14.65 8.45 6.71
C ALA A 445 -14.95 6.96 6.82
N SER A 446 -13.97 6.10 6.57
CA SER A 446 -14.17 4.65 6.54
C SER A 446 -12.91 3.90 6.96
N TRP A 447 -13.07 2.73 7.56
CA TRP A 447 -11.98 1.77 7.78
C TRP A 447 -11.47 1.12 6.50
N LEU A 448 -12.25 1.21 5.42
CA LEU A 448 -11.93 0.61 4.13
C LEU A 448 -10.87 1.43 3.40
N HIS A 449 -9.76 0.78 3.08
CA HIS A 449 -8.74 1.33 2.21
C HIS A 449 -9.08 1.11 0.74
N LEU A 450 -9.01 2.17 -0.06
CA LEU A 450 -9.23 2.09 -1.50
C LEU A 450 -7.95 2.31 -2.28
N HIS A 451 -7.75 1.47 -3.30
CA HIS A 451 -6.77 1.76 -4.35
C HIS A 451 -7.51 2.44 -5.52
N TRP A 452 -7.29 3.74 -5.70
CA TRP A 452 -8.06 4.53 -6.67
C TRP A 452 -7.92 4.09 -8.12
N SER A 453 -6.91 3.28 -8.46
CA SER A 453 -6.84 2.64 -9.78
C SER A 453 -7.95 1.63 -10.07
N GLY A 454 -8.53 0.99 -9.04
CA GLY A 454 -9.73 0.16 -9.20
C GLY A 454 -11.03 0.96 -9.21
N GLN A 455 -10.95 2.26 -8.89
CA GLN A 455 -12.09 3.19 -8.85
C GLN A 455 -11.68 4.58 -9.35
N PRO A 456 -11.30 4.76 -10.63
CA PRO A 456 -10.75 6.03 -11.12
C PRO A 456 -11.71 7.22 -10.98
N GLN A 457 -13.02 6.96 -10.81
CA GLN A 457 -14.02 8.00 -10.59
C GLN A 457 -13.88 8.66 -9.21
N ALA A 458 -13.31 7.98 -8.22
CA ALA A 458 -13.10 8.52 -6.87
C ALA A 458 -12.21 9.79 -6.87
N PRO A 459 -10.96 9.76 -7.37
CA PRO A 459 -10.12 10.95 -7.43
C PRO A 459 -10.73 12.04 -8.34
N GLN A 460 -11.37 11.67 -9.45
CA GLN A 460 -12.04 12.62 -10.34
C GLN A 460 -13.12 13.43 -9.61
N ARG A 461 -13.97 12.77 -8.80
CA ARG A 461 -15.02 13.43 -8.02
C ARG A 461 -14.47 14.27 -6.90
N LEU A 462 -13.43 13.79 -6.20
CA LEU A 462 -12.80 14.55 -5.14
C LEU A 462 -12.23 15.87 -5.69
N VAL A 463 -11.51 15.81 -6.82
CA VAL A 463 -10.98 17.01 -7.50
C VAL A 463 -12.10 17.92 -8.00
N ALA A 464 -13.18 17.37 -8.56
CA ALA A 464 -14.33 18.15 -9.00
C ALA A 464 -15.03 18.87 -7.82
N ALA A 465 -15.18 18.19 -6.67
CA ALA A 465 -15.73 18.75 -5.45
C ALA A 465 -14.83 19.88 -4.90
N ALA A 466 -13.51 19.67 -4.91
CA ALA A 466 -12.54 20.70 -4.52
C ALA A 466 -12.61 21.94 -5.42
N ARG A 467 -12.75 21.76 -6.75
CA ARG A 467 -12.98 22.87 -7.69
C ARG A 467 -14.28 23.62 -7.42
N ALA A 468 -15.34 22.92 -6.99
CA ALA A 468 -16.60 23.56 -6.65
C ALA A 468 -16.46 24.46 -5.41
N VAL A 469 -15.73 24.01 -4.38
CA VAL A 469 -15.44 24.83 -3.20
C VAL A 469 -14.56 26.02 -3.54
N GLN A 470 -13.48 25.83 -4.29
CA GLN A 470 -12.59 26.92 -4.70
C GLN A 470 -13.33 28.05 -5.43
N ARG A 471 -14.28 27.71 -6.32
CA ARG A 471 -15.12 28.69 -7.03
C ARG A 471 -16.08 29.44 -6.11
N ARG A 472 -16.64 28.78 -5.10
CA ARG A 472 -17.54 29.42 -4.12
C ARG A 472 -16.80 30.36 -3.17
N SER A 473 -15.55 30.04 -2.85
CA SER A 473 -14.72 30.85 -1.94
C SER A 473 -14.14 32.13 -2.57
N GLY A 474 -14.42 32.42 -3.85
CA GLY A 474 -13.98 33.66 -4.50
C GLY A 474 -12.46 33.82 -4.65
N VAL A 475 -11.67 32.75 -4.44
CA VAL A 475 -10.21 32.77 -4.64
C VAL A 475 -9.93 32.67 -6.14
N THR A 476 -10.14 33.77 -6.85
CA THR A 476 -9.50 34.05 -8.12
C THR A 476 -8.03 34.25 -7.81
N ILE A 477 -7.19 33.25 -8.11
CA ILE A 477 -5.74 33.46 -8.13
C ILE A 477 -5.52 34.50 -9.24
N GLY A 478 -5.16 35.72 -8.84
CA GLY A 478 -4.89 36.82 -9.75
C GLY A 478 -3.79 36.46 -10.75
N ASP A 479 -3.96 36.99 -11.96
CA ASP A 479 -3.12 36.78 -13.15
C ASP A 479 -1.61 36.98 -12.92
#